data_AF-A0A2T2YHK1-F1
#
_entry.id   AF-A0A2T2YHK1-F1
#
_cell.length_a   1.000
_cell.length_b   1.000
_cell.length_c   1.000
_cell.angle_alpha   90.00
_cell.angle_beta   90.00
_cell.angle_gamma   90.00
#
_symmetry.space_group_name_H-M   'P 1'
#
loop_
_entity.id
_entity.type
_entity.pdbx_description
1 polymer ?
#
loop_
_entity_poly.entity_id
_entity_poly.type
_entity_poly.pdbx_seq_one_letter_code
_entity_poly.pdbx_strand_id
1 'polypeptide(L)'
;MKTKFLPFWATGILLSFTMLTSCEKDLEKQLPLVKPAGKPGDSSSTIKKGVFRGVPITYQLVNGQAILEGDMALTAEDLFESTSTTSPIARTSGAGMANKNYRWQNFTVPYEIEPGMRKDIILKAIAAWEVKTPLEFVPRTNQKDYIKFVKDQNINLSSVGRIGGPQNIWLVDDWSLRVVTHEIGHAIGLFHEHIRQDRDNYITIHWNNIKPEARPHFNKWPVGYGFDFGTFDYQSVMMYGPLVFAQGSQPTMTRKDGQPIDPGLTPSNQDAETVISMYSNLYIVKNGSLFAVNIKDGGMANLGGGWSGAGKTLAEDDRYIWGMQGRSLWKTNRFNGAYEKVGNGYWENPVGVTGKDPQGNLYAQQGIYLWKIDKYGNHSRLGGPQALENWSGTQAVYYHKNFLYVVWKNILYQINTTTGKPEKMYMNQPWYDVKGIAAMEGSSDEIYVMRGEQLFRVNVVTGAVTGGAVFPGTTLMTGYSGKLYLISGSKLFSVNVFGEKQSISAGFQGTTSIGATTNPALLQ
;
A
#
# COMPACT_ATOMS: atom_id res chain seq x y z
N MET A 1 -19.70 40.05 -63.44
CA MET A 1 -18.90 38.91 -63.95
C MET A 1 -19.55 37.66 -63.36
N LYS A 2 -20.17 36.70 -64.09
CA LYS A 2 -19.70 35.93 -65.27
C LYS A 2 -18.29 35.36 -65.03
N THR A 3 -18.00 34.06 -65.07
CA THR A 3 -18.81 32.86 -65.41
C THR A 3 -18.13 31.58 -64.92
N LYS A 4 -18.89 30.48 -64.87
CA LYS A 4 -18.52 29.04 -64.96
C LYS A 4 -17.07 28.70 -65.38
N PHE A 5 -16.49 27.63 -64.82
CA PHE A 5 -16.18 26.39 -65.58
C PHE A 5 -15.73 25.21 -64.68
N LEU A 6 -16.12 24.01 -65.09
CA LEU A 6 -15.77 22.66 -64.59
C LEU A 6 -15.97 21.71 -65.80
N PRO A 7 -15.46 20.47 -65.76
CA PRO A 7 -14.08 20.00 -65.98
C PRO A 7 -13.96 19.28 -67.36
N PHE A 8 -12.89 18.53 -67.65
CA PHE A 8 -13.01 17.28 -68.47
C PHE A 8 -11.75 16.37 -68.46
N TRP A 9 -11.85 15.23 -67.77
CA TRP A 9 -11.35 13.87 -68.09
C TRP A 9 -11.54 13.02 -66.81
N ALA A 10 -12.60 12.22 -66.61
CA ALA A 10 -13.10 11.06 -67.38
C ALA A 10 -11.98 10.01 -67.57
N THR A 11 -12.05 8.79 -67.04
CA THR A 11 -13.17 7.80 -66.92
C THR A 11 -13.22 7.14 -65.52
N GLY A 12 -14.34 6.63 -64.98
CA GLY A 12 -15.06 5.38 -65.34
C GLY A 12 -14.35 4.15 -64.74
N ILE A 13 -14.91 3.21 -63.96
CA ILE A 13 -16.22 2.49 -63.95
C ILE A 13 -16.38 1.90 -62.51
N LEU A 14 -17.47 2.13 -61.76
CA LEU A 14 -18.78 1.42 -61.69
C LEU A 14 -18.78 0.16 -60.77
N LEU A 15 -19.88 -0.02 -60.04
CA LEU A 15 -20.10 -0.96 -58.93
C LEU A 15 -19.93 -2.45 -59.29
N SER A 16 -19.54 -3.25 -58.29
CA SER A 16 -20.16 -4.56 -58.06
C SER A 16 -20.52 -4.75 -56.58
N PHE A 17 -21.82 -4.79 -56.30
CA PHE A 17 -22.39 -5.21 -55.02
C PHE A 17 -22.84 -6.66 -55.21
N THR A 18 -22.23 -7.62 -54.51
CA THR A 18 -22.68 -9.02 -54.49
C THR A 18 -22.56 -9.57 -53.08
N MET A 19 -23.70 -9.83 -52.44
CA MET A 19 -23.78 -10.77 -51.32
C MET A 19 -23.52 -12.20 -51.81
N LEU A 20 -22.97 -13.05 -50.94
CA LEU A 20 -23.16 -14.51 -50.80
C LEU A 20 -22.36 -14.89 -49.52
N THR A 21 -22.95 -14.89 -48.32
CA THR A 21 -23.62 -16.03 -47.63
C THR A 21 -22.76 -17.28 -47.40
N SER A 22 -22.67 -17.70 -46.13
CA SER A 22 -22.32 -19.06 -45.63
C SER A 22 -20.88 -19.54 -45.85
N CYS A 23 -20.09 -19.90 -44.83
CA CYS A 23 -20.46 -20.87 -43.80
C CYS A 23 -19.68 -20.66 -42.49
N GLU A 24 -20.28 -21.06 -41.36
CA GLU A 24 -19.70 -21.03 -40.02
C GLU A 24 -18.67 -22.17 -39.82
N LYS A 25 -17.66 -21.96 -38.96
CA LYS A 25 -17.52 -22.72 -37.70
C LYS A 25 -16.32 -22.34 -36.82
N ASP A 26 -16.53 -22.56 -35.51
CA ASP A 26 -15.53 -22.88 -34.48
C ASP A 26 -14.49 -21.82 -34.09
N LEU A 27 -14.93 -20.74 -33.43
CA LEU A 27 -14.21 -20.25 -32.24
C LEU A 27 -15.08 -19.46 -31.23
N GLU A 28 -16.38 -19.73 -31.18
CA GLU A 28 -17.19 -19.30 -30.04
C GLU A 28 -16.97 -20.24 -28.84
N LYS A 29 -15.90 -19.97 -28.07
CA LYS A 29 -15.77 -20.54 -26.71
C LYS A 29 -16.84 -19.88 -25.83
N GLN A 30 -18.04 -20.47 -25.84
CA GLN A 30 -19.12 -20.07 -24.94
C GLN A 30 -18.70 -20.28 -23.48
N LEU A 31 -18.18 -19.22 -22.87
CA LEU A 31 -18.26 -19.04 -21.42
C LEU A 31 -19.74 -18.91 -21.07
N PRO A 32 -20.24 -19.61 -20.04
CA PRO A 32 -21.67 -19.58 -19.73
C PRO A 32 -22.08 -18.17 -19.30
N LEU A 33 -22.92 -17.53 -20.14
CA LEU A 33 -23.67 -16.34 -19.76
C LEU A 33 -24.44 -16.62 -18.46
N VAL A 34 -24.48 -15.62 -17.58
CA VAL A 34 -25.24 -15.68 -16.31
C VAL A 34 -26.69 -16.04 -16.61
N LYS A 35 -27.10 -17.26 -16.26
CA LYS A 35 -28.51 -17.68 -16.35
C LYS A 35 -29.27 -17.13 -15.14
N PRO A 36 -30.52 -16.65 -15.31
CA PRO A 36 -31.38 -16.32 -14.18
C PRO A 36 -31.67 -17.58 -13.34
N ALA A 37 -31.87 -17.37 -12.03
CA ALA A 37 -31.86 -18.43 -11.02
C ALA A 37 -32.79 -19.61 -11.31
N GLY A 38 -32.23 -20.83 -11.28
CA GLY A 38 -33.00 -22.07 -11.18
C GLY A 38 -33.57 -22.25 -9.77
N LYS A 39 -34.65 -23.03 -9.65
CA LYS A 39 -35.29 -23.34 -8.36
C LYS A 39 -34.34 -24.11 -7.42
N PRO A 40 -34.48 -23.96 -6.09
CA PRO A 40 -33.58 -24.57 -5.12
C PRO A 40 -33.75 -26.10 -5.05
N GLY A 41 -32.64 -26.81 -5.21
CA GLY A 41 -32.51 -28.27 -5.07
C GLY A 41 -31.09 -28.69 -5.45
N ASP A 42 -30.34 -29.22 -4.47
CA ASP A 42 -28.93 -29.62 -4.57
C ASP A 42 -27.98 -28.66 -5.31
N SER A 43 -27.42 -27.71 -4.55
CA SER A 43 -26.24 -26.94 -4.96
C SER A 43 -25.00 -27.85 -5.03
N SER A 44 -24.87 -28.61 -6.13
CA SER A 44 -23.70 -29.46 -6.38
C SER A 44 -22.42 -28.61 -6.58
N SER A 45 -21.70 -28.38 -5.48
CA SER A 45 -20.41 -27.69 -5.48
C SER A 45 -19.38 -28.55 -6.23
N THR A 46 -19.03 -28.16 -7.45
CA THR A 46 -17.97 -28.86 -8.21
C THR A 46 -16.61 -28.29 -7.86
N ILE A 47 -15.74 -29.14 -7.31
CA ILE A 47 -14.35 -28.79 -7.02
C ILE A 47 -13.60 -28.68 -8.35
N LYS A 48 -12.93 -27.54 -8.55
CA LYS A 48 -12.10 -27.25 -9.73
C LYS A 48 -10.70 -26.83 -9.32
N LYS A 49 -9.75 -27.03 -10.23
CA LYS A 49 -8.41 -26.46 -10.14
C LYS A 49 -8.33 -25.22 -11.02
N GLY A 50 -7.61 -24.22 -10.56
CA GLY A 50 -7.37 -22.98 -11.28
C GLY A 50 -6.03 -22.37 -10.88
N VAL A 51 -5.77 -21.17 -11.38
CA VAL A 51 -4.60 -20.37 -11.00
C VAL A 51 -5.12 -19.03 -10.52
N PHE A 52 -4.98 -18.72 -9.24
CA PHE A 52 -5.37 -17.43 -8.67
C PHE A 52 -4.17 -16.49 -8.74
N ARG A 53 -4.21 -15.49 -9.63
CA ARG A 53 -3.16 -14.44 -9.75
C ARG A 53 -1.74 -15.03 -9.81
N GLY A 54 -1.54 -16.04 -10.66
CA GLY A 54 -0.27 -16.77 -10.85
C GLY A 54 -0.03 -17.99 -9.95
N VAL A 55 -0.93 -18.29 -9.00
CA VAL A 55 -0.75 -19.37 -8.01
C VAL A 55 -1.75 -20.52 -8.19
N PRO A 56 -1.35 -21.79 -8.30
CA PRO A 56 -2.28 -22.92 -8.39
C PRO A 56 -3.16 -23.04 -7.13
N ILE A 57 -4.48 -23.07 -7.32
CA ILE A 57 -5.48 -23.21 -6.26
C ILE A 57 -6.52 -24.28 -6.58
N THR A 58 -7.26 -24.69 -5.55
CA THR A 58 -8.50 -25.46 -5.68
C THR A 58 -9.65 -24.58 -5.22
N TYR A 59 -10.71 -24.46 -6.03
CA TYR A 59 -11.88 -23.63 -5.75
C TYR A 59 -13.17 -24.42 -6.00
N GLN A 60 -14.29 -23.95 -5.47
CA GLN A 60 -15.61 -24.49 -5.74
C GLN A 60 -16.34 -23.62 -6.75
N LEU A 61 -17.12 -24.22 -7.66
CA LEU A 61 -18.21 -23.51 -8.33
C LEU A 61 -19.52 -23.69 -7.57
N VAL A 62 -20.10 -22.59 -7.12
CA VAL A 62 -21.42 -22.53 -6.49
C VAL A 62 -22.28 -21.57 -7.30
N ASN A 63 -23.40 -22.05 -7.85
CA ASN A 63 -24.32 -21.26 -8.69
C ASN A 63 -23.65 -20.52 -9.88
N GLY A 64 -22.53 -21.04 -10.39
CA GLY A 64 -21.74 -20.43 -11.47
C GLY A 64 -20.66 -19.45 -11.00
N GLN A 65 -20.68 -19.03 -9.73
CA GLN A 65 -19.64 -18.21 -9.11
C GLN A 65 -18.46 -19.10 -8.67
N ALA A 66 -17.24 -18.64 -8.92
CA ALA A 66 -16.02 -19.26 -8.41
C ALA A 66 -15.70 -18.75 -7.00
N ILE A 67 -15.56 -19.67 -6.05
CA ILE A 67 -15.41 -19.39 -4.62
C ILE A 67 -14.19 -20.15 -4.08
N LEU A 68 -13.29 -19.42 -3.43
CA LEU A 68 -12.12 -19.91 -2.71
C LEU A 68 -12.38 -19.85 -1.19
N GLU A 69 -11.88 -20.82 -0.44
CA GLU A 69 -12.12 -21.08 1.01
C GLU A 69 -13.58 -21.07 1.53
N GLY A 70 -14.57 -20.66 0.73
CA GLY A 70 -15.99 -20.70 1.07
C GLY A 70 -16.70 -19.33 1.04
N ASP A 71 -15.95 -18.23 1.03
CA ASP A 71 -16.43 -16.85 1.13
C ASP A 71 -15.59 -15.85 0.29
N MET A 72 -14.56 -16.30 -0.42
CA MET A 72 -13.76 -15.44 -1.31
C MET A 72 -14.17 -15.59 -2.78
N ALA A 73 -14.79 -14.55 -3.36
CA ALA A 73 -15.18 -14.50 -4.77
C ALA A 73 -13.99 -14.26 -5.71
N LEU A 74 -13.82 -15.17 -6.68
CA LEU A 74 -12.82 -15.06 -7.75
C LEU A 74 -13.46 -14.51 -9.04
N THR A 75 -12.75 -13.60 -9.73
CA THR A 75 -13.12 -13.18 -11.10
C THR A 75 -12.62 -14.13 -12.18
N ALA A 76 -12.90 -13.82 -13.46
CA ALA A 76 -12.28 -14.53 -14.57
C ALA A 76 -10.78 -14.20 -14.67
N GLU A 77 -10.41 -12.93 -14.56
CA GLU A 77 -9.02 -12.43 -14.59
C GLU A 77 -8.20 -13.09 -13.47
N ASP A 78 -8.78 -13.17 -12.27
CA ASP A 78 -8.20 -13.88 -11.13
C ASP A 78 -7.79 -15.30 -11.49
N LEU A 79 -8.60 -16.02 -12.30
CA LEU A 79 -8.40 -17.42 -12.71
C LEU A 79 -7.50 -17.62 -13.94
N PHE A 80 -7.07 -16.55 -14.62
CA PHE A 80 -6.41 -16.63 -15.93
C PHE A 80 -4.97 -16.08 -16.01
N GLU A 81 -4.43 -15.44 -14.97
CA GLU A 81 -3.03 -14.97 -15.00
C GLU A 81 -2.02 -16.11 -14.83
N SER A 82 -1.20 -16.31 -15.87
CA SER A 82 -0.04 -17.20 -15.90
C SER A 82 1.20 -16.46 -16.39
N THR A 83 2.31 -16.67 -15.68
CA THR A 83 3.71 -16.23 -15.94
C THR A 83 4.12 -14.79 -15.54
N SER A 84 5.28 -14.73 -14.89
CA SER A 84 6.12 -13.55 -14.57
C SER A 84 5.67 -12.57 -13.48
N THR A 85 6.00 -12.88 -12.22
CA THR A 85 7.25 -12.33 -11.61
C THR A 85 7.51 -12.96 -10.24
N THR A 86 8.71 -13.50 -10.05
CA THR A 86 9.22 -13.89 -8.74
C THR A 86 9.46 -12.66 -7.88
N SER A 87 8.53 -12.33 -6.98
CA SER A 87 8.85 -11.46 -5.85
C SER A 87 9.60 -12.27 -4.79
N PRO A 88 10.81 -11.87 -4.36
CA PRO A 88 11.47 -12.54 -3.25
C PRO A 88 10.64 -12.40 -1.97
N ILE A 89 10.44 -13.54 -1.29
CA ILE A 89 9.58 -13.74 -0.12
C ILE A 89 10.28 -13.20 1.14
N ALA A 90 9.59 -12.46 2.03
CA ALA A 90 9.90 -12.42 3.48
C ALA A 90 8.96 -11.57 4.38
N ARG A 91 7.77 -12.10 4.72
CA ARG A 91 7.03 -11.84 5.99
C ARG A 91 6.22 -13.11 6.34
N THR A 92 6.23 -13.54 7.60
CA THR A 92 5.96 -14.94 8.01
C THR A 92 4.98 -15.19 9.19
N SER A 93 4.25 -14.21 9.76
CA SER A 93 3.14 -14.50 10.73
C SER A 93 1.80 -13.67 10.66
N GLY A 94 0.82 -13.87 9.73
CA GLY A 94 -0.46 -13.11 9.51
C GLY A 94 -1.14 -13.31 8.12
N ALA A 95 -2.07 -12.44 7.64
CA ALA A 95 -2.82 -12.72 6.39
C ALA A 95 -3.24 -11.51 5.51
N GLY A 96 -2.30 -10.85 4.81
CA GLY A 96 -2.59 -9.66 3.97
C GLY A 96 -2.17 -9.73 2.48
N MET A 97 -2.88 -9.01 1.62
CA MET A 97 -2.64 -8.86 0.17
C MET A 97 -1.28 -8.20 -0.12
N ALA A 98 -0.28 -8.94 -0.62
CA ALA A 98 1.06 -8.39 -0.88
C ALA A 98 1.12 -7.50 -2.14
N ASN A 99 0.32 -7.78 -3.18
CA ASN A 99 0.40 -7.02 -4.44
C ASN A 99 -0.42 -5.72 -4.38
N LYS A 100 0.28 -4.58 -4.48
CA LYS A 100 -0.31 -3.23 -4.46
C LYS A 100 -1.38 -2.99 -5.53
N ASN A 101 -1.35 -3.73 -6.63
CA ASN A 101 -2.30 -3.53 -7.73
C ASN A 101 -3.72 -3.93 -7.31
N TYR A 102 -3.88 -4.91 -6.42
CA TYR A 102 -5.18 -5.32 -5.88
C TYR A 102 -5.50 -4.62 -4.53
N ARG A 103 -4.82 -3.51 -4.21
CA ARG A 103 -5.16 -2.66 -3.07
C ARG A 103 -5.98 -1.45 -3.54
N TRP A 104 -6.71 -0.83 -2.61
CA TRP A 104 -7.45 0.41 -2.87
C TRP A 104 -6.51 1.60 -3.02
N GLN A 105 -6.72 2.40 -4.07
CA GLN A 105 -5.89 3.57 -4.38
C GLN A 105 -6.23 4.72 -3.43
N ASN A 106 -5.24 5.54 -3.09
CA ASN A 106 -5.36 6.69 -2.16
C ASN A 106 -5.95 6.35 -0.78
N PHE A 107 -5.97 5.06 -0.43
CA PHE A 107 -6.60 4.50 0.79
C PHE A 107 -8.12 4.73 0.86
N THR A 108 -8.73 5.12 -0.25
CA THR A 108 -10.17 5.39 -0.37
C THR A 108 -10.91 4.15 -0.89
N VAL A 109 -12.00 3.78 -0.23
CA VAL A 109 -12.88 2.67 -0.61
C VAL A 109 -14.27 3.23 -0.93
N PRO A 110 -14.58 3.53 -2.20
CA PRO A 110 -15.91 3.97 -2.59
C PRO A 110 -16.93 2.84 -2.39
N TYR A 111 -18.10 3.16 -1.83
CA TYR A 111 -19.14 2.15 -1.57
C TYR A 111 -20.56 2.59 -1.96
N GLU A 112 -21.38 1.61 -2.33
CA GLU A 112 -22.82 1.72 -2.56
C GLU A 112 -23.55 0.68 -1.69
N ILE A 113 -24.71 1.04 -1.13
CA ILE A 113 -25.56 0.13 -0.34
C ILE A 113 -26.89 -0.04 -1.07
N GLU A 114 -27.22 -1.27 -1.44
CA GLU A 114 -28.49 -1.57 -2.11
C GLU A 114 -29.71 -1.27 -1.21
N PRO A 115 -30.83 -0.76 -1.76
CA PRO A 115 -32.06 -0.57 -0.99
C PRO A 115 -32.53 -1.86 -0.31
N GLY A 116 -32.95 -1.75 0.95
CA GLY A 116 -33.41 -2.89 1.76
C GLY A 116 -32.33 -3.53 2.65
N MET A 117 -31.05 -3.22 2.43
CA MET A 117 -29.95 -3.67 3.28
C MET A 117 -29.94 -2.99 4.66
N ARG A 118 -29.39 -3.65 5.68
CA ARG A 118 -29.16 -3.08 7.04
C ARG A 118 -28.00 -2.07 7.06
N LYS A 119 -28.28 -0.88 6.52
CA LYS A 119 -27.36 0.27 6.46
C LYS A 119 -26.75 0.61 7.83
N ASP A 120 -27.48 0.45 8.93
CA ASP A 120 -26.97 0.72 10.28
C ASP A 120 -25.85 -0.25 10.71
N ILE A 121 -25.88 -1.51 10.29
CA ILE A 121 -24.81 -2.47 10.57
C ILE A 121 -23.64 -2.26 9.60
N ILE A 122 -23.91 -2.04 8.33
CA ILE A 122 -22.87 -1.76 7.32
C ILE A 122 -22.03 -0.53 7.72
N LEU A 123 -22.69 0.56 8.13
CA LEU A 123 -21.96 1.76 8.59
C LEU A 123 -21.19 1.54 9.91
N LYS A 124 -21.67 0.67 10.80
CA LYS A 124 -20.90 0.27 12.02
C LYS A 124 -19.67 -0.56 11.66
N ALA A 125 -19.78 -1.50 10.72
CA ALA A 125 -18.67 -2.33 10.25
C ALA A 125 -17.61 -1.48 9.53
N ILE A 126 -18.04 -0.54 8.68
CA ILE A 126 -17.16 0.47 8.06
C ILE A 126 -16.43 1.28 9.14
N ALA A 127 -17.16 1.88 10.09
CA ALA A 127 -16.56 2.69 11.15
C ALA A 127 -15.56 1.90 12.02
N ALA A 128 -15.79 0.60 12.23
CA ALA A 128 -14.88 -0.27 12.97
C ALA A 128 -13.53 -0.47 12.27
N TRP A 129 -13.49 -0.43 10.93
CA TRP A 129 -12.25 -0.39 10.15
C TRP A 129 -11.63 1.01 10.11
N GLU A 130 -12.44 2.06 9.84
CA GLU A 130 -11.93 3.43 9.71
C GLU A 130 -11.30 3.99 11.00
N VAL A 131 -11.82 3.62 12.17
CA VAL A 131 -11.33 4.14 13.46
C VAL A 131 -9.96 3.58 13.86
N LYS A 132 -9.53 2.45 13.28
CA LYS A 132 -8.25 1.79 13.58
C LYS A 132 -7.24 1.80 12.43
N THR A 133 -7.65 2.23 11.23
CA THR A 133 -6.84 2.06 10.01
C THR A 133 -6.77 3.34 9.19
N PRO A 134 -5.82 3.44 8.24
CA PRO A 134 -5.69 4.63 7.41
C PRO A 134 -6.78 4.75 6.33
N LEU A 135 -7.58 3.69 6.12
CA LEU A 135 -8.61 3.61 5.09
C LEU A 135 -9.76 4.59 5.34
N GLU A 136 -10.35 5.11 4.27
CA GLU A 136 -11.52 5.98 4.28
C GLU A 136 -12.59 5.43 3.33
N PHE A 137 -13.80 5.22 3.84
CA PHE A 137 -14.92 4.68 3.09
C PHE A 137 -15.87 5.81 2.70
N VAL A 138 -15.98 6.07 1.39
CA VAL A 138 -16.77 7.20 0.87
C VAL A 138 -18.02 6.70 0.14
N PRO A 139 -19.20 7.32 0.32
CA PRO A 139 -20.33 7.08 -0.55
C PRO A 139 -19.94 7.31 -2.01
N ARG A 140 -20.20 6.31 -2.86
CA ARG A 140 -19.91 6.36 -4.29
C ARG A 140 -20.62 7.54 -4.95
N THR A 141 -19.92 8.19 -5.87
CA THR A 141 -20.48 9.16 -6.82
C THR A 141 -20.21 8.71 -8.26
N ASN A 142 -18.98 8.87 -8.75
CA ASN A 142 -18.59 8.64 -10.14
C ASN A 142 -17.31 7.81 -10.31
N GLN A 143 -16.75 7.25 -9.23
CA GLN A 143 -15.53 6.45 -9.27
C GLN A 143 -15.72 5.24 -10.20
N LYS A 144 -14.66 4.68 -10.80
CA LYS A 144 -14.81 3.45 -11.60
C LYS A 144 -14.96 2.22 -10.69
N ASP A 145 -14.07 2.12 -9.71
CA ASP A 145 -13.92 0.96 -8.84
C ASP A 145 -14.64 1.23 -7.51
N TYR A 146 -15.42 0.27 -7.02
CA TYR A 146 -16.21 0.42 -5.79
C TYR A 146 -16.75 -0.90 -5.26
N ILE A 147 -17.05 -0.91 -3.96
CA ILE A 147 -17.81 -1.99 -3.31
C ILE A 147 -19.30 -1.71 -3.42
N LYS A 148 -20.11 -2.71 -3.77
CA LYS A 148 -21.57 -2.64 -3.64
C LYS A 148 -22.06 -3.70 -2.66
N PHE A 149 -22.66 -3.27 -1.55
CA PHE A 149 -23.33 -4.19 -0.63
C PHE A 149 -24.67 -4.60 -1.23
N VAL A 150 -24.84 -5.89 -1.51
CA VAL A 150 -26.04 -6.48 -2.13
C VAL A 150 -26.59 -7.61 -1.28
N LYS A 151 -27.89 -7.87 -1.41
CA LYS A 151 -28.54 -9.01 -0.72
C LYS A 151 -28.35 -10.30 -1.51
N ASP A 152 -27.95 -11.37 -0.81
CA ASP A 152 -28.02 -12.75 -1.33
C ASP A 152 -28.89 -13.63 -0.42
N GLN A 153 -29.32 -14.79 -0.92
CA GLN A 153 -30.17 -15.74 -0.18
C GLN A 153 -29.40 -16.93 0.40
N ASN A 154 -28.15 -17.14 0.00
CA ASN A 154 -27.42 -18.40 0.17
C ASN A 154 -26.04 -18.23 0.80
N ILE A 155 -25.30 -17.17 0.46
CA ILE A 155 -23.88 -17.05 0.80
C ILE A 155 -23.44 -15.61 1.14
N ASN A 156 -22.60 -15.50 2.17
CA ASN A 156 -21.79 -14.30 2.42
C ASN A 156 -20.50 -14.44 1.60
N LEU A 157 -20.15 -13.41 0.84
CA LEU A 157 -19.11 -13.52 -0.17
C LEU A 157 -18.51 -12.15 -0.49
N SER A 158 -17.18 -12.08 -0.62
CA SER A 158 -16.46 -10.90 -1.09
C SER A 158 -15.22 -11.28 -1.90
N SER A 159 -14.83 -10.48 -2.89
CA SER A 159 -13.50 -10.61 -3.51
C SER A 159 -12.40 -10.08 -2.59
N VAL A 160 -11.18 -10.61 -2.74
CA VAL A 160 -10.04 -10.15 -1.93
C VAL A 160 -9.28 -9.00 -2.59
N GLY A 161 -9.35 -7.85 -1.92
CA GLY A 161 -8.83 -6.59 -2.41
C GLY A 161 -9.68 -5.98 -3.53
N ARG A 162 -9.13 -4.95 -4.18
CA ARG A 162 -9.74 -4.26 -5.31
C ARG A 162 -9.54 -5.07 -6.60
N ILE A 163 -10.63 -5.52 -7.21
CA ILE A 163 -10.60 -6.27 -8.50
C ILE A 163 -10.69 -5.35 -9.74
N GLY A 164 -11.18 -4.12 -9.55
CA GLY A 164 -11.44 -3.14 -10.62
C GLY A 164 -12.89 -3.18 -11.12
N GLY A 165 -13.47 -2.02 -11.38
CA GLY A 165 -14.91 -1.89 -11.63
C GLY A 165 -15.78 -2.11 -10.37
N PRO A 166 -17.10 -2.33 -10.54
CA PRO A 166 -17.97 -2.76 -9.46
C PRO A 166 -17.55 -4.13 -8.90
N GLN A 167 -17.42 -4.24 -7.58
CA GLN A 167 -17.31 -5.53 -6.89
C GLN A 167 -18.38 -5.61 -5.80
N ASN A 168 -19.11 -6.72 -5.75
CA ASN A 168 -20.14 -6.91 -4.74
C ASN A 168 -19.53 -7.43 -3.43
N ILE A 169 -20.11 -7.01 -2.32
CA ILE A 169 -20.15 -7.79 -1.07
C ILE A 169 -21.57 -8.34 -0.99
N TRP A 170 -21.70 -9.65 -1.13
CA TRP A 170 -22.98 -10.35 -0.99
C TRP A 170 -23.18 -10.69 0.48
N LEU A 171 -24.38 -10.40 1.01
CA LEU A 171 -24.72 -10.70 2.40
C LEU A 171 -26.07 -11.39 2.50
N VAL A 172 -26.12 -12.44 3.32
CA VAL A 172 -27.34 -13.14 3.74
C VAL A 172 -28.06 -12.31 4.82
N ASP A 173 -29.36 -12.55 4.99
CA ASP A 173 -30.25 -11.82 5.91
C ASP A 173 -29.86 -11.85 7.40
N ASP A 174 -28.81 -12.59 7.80
CA ASP A 174 -28.33 -12.62 9.19
C ASP A 174 -27.61 -11.31 9.58
N TRP A 175 -27.00 -10.62 8.61
CA TRP A 175 -26.40 -9.27 8.71
C TRP A 175 -25.72 -8.96 10.05
N SER A 176 -24.97 -9.93 10.59
CA SER A 176 -24.29 -9.73 11.87
C SER A 176 -23.11 -8.78 11.71
N LEU A 177 -22.80 -7.98 12.74
CA LEU A 177 -21.67 -7.03 12.69
C LEU A 177 -20.36 -7.75 12.35
N ARG A 178 -20.16 -8.97 12.87
CA ARG A 178 -19.01 -9.81 12.55
C ARG A 178 -18.93 -10.14 11.07
N VAL A 179 -20.00 -10.67 10.48
CA VAL A 179 -20.04 -11.06 9.05
C VAL A 179 -19.76 -9.84 8.18
N VAL A 180 -20.46 -8.73 8.37
CA VAL A 180 -20.25 -7.54 7.52
C VAL A 180 -18.83 -6.97 7.69
N THR A 181 -18.25 -7.04 8.88
CA THR A 181 -16.85 -6.64 9.12
C THR A 181 -15.86 -7.58 8.42
N HIS A 182 -16.12 -8.89 8.43
CA HIS A 182 -15.32 -9.94 7.78
C HIS A 182 -15.28 -9.75 6.26
N GLU A 183 -16.44 -9.58 5.62
CA GLU A 183 -16.51 -9.34 4.17
C GLU A 183 -15.81 -8.04 3.75
N ILE A 184 -15.93 -6.98 4.56
CA ILE A 184 -15.15 -5.75 4.33
C ILE A 184 -13.65 -6.04 4.47
N GLY A 185 -13.24 -6.88 5.42
CA GLY A 185 -11.87 -7.36 5.60
C GLY A 185 -11.30 -8.02 4.34
N HIS A 186 -12.07 -8.90 3.70
CA HIS A 186 -11.71 -9.43 2.38
C HIS A 186 -11.60 -8.32 1.33
N ALA A 187 -12.62 -7.47 1.19
CA ALA A 187 -12.62 -6.41 0.18
C ALA A 187 -11.45 -5.42 0.33
N ILE A 188 -10.93 -5.17 1.54
CA ILE A 188 -9.73 -4.34 1.76
C ILE A 188 -8.40 -5.10 1.60
N GLY A 189 -8.44 -6.42 1.43
CA GLY A 189 -7.29 -7.26 1.07
C GLY A 189 -6.78 -8.19 2.16
N LEU A 190 -7.59 -8.58 3.14
CA LEU A 190 -7.24 -9.61 4.12
C LEU A 190 -7.69 -11.00 3.67
N PHE A 191 -6.91 -12.01 4.05
CA PHE A 191 -7.28 -13.43 3.96
C PHE A 191 -7.64 -13.94 5.35
N HIS A 192 -8.06 -15.21 5.45
CA HIS A 192 -8.34 -15.79 6.75
C HIS A 192 -7.09 -16.04 7.58
N GLU A 193 -7.26 -15.95 8.89
CA GLU A 193 -6.18 -16.18 9.85
C GLU A 193 -5.85 -17.69 9.99
N HIS A 194 -6.82 -18.60 9.78
CA HIS A 194 -6.59 -20.04 9.94
C HIS A 194 -5.76 -20.70 8.81
N ILE A 195 -5.57 -20.02 7.67
CA ILE A 195 -4.83 -20.52 6.51
C ILE A 195 -3.37 -20.04 6.43
N ARG A 196 -2.88 -19.32 7.45
CA ARG A 196 -1.49 -18.84 7.59
C ARG A 196 -0.44 -19.93 7.41
N GLN A 197 0.77 -19.58 6.97
CA GLN A 197 1.86 -20.57 6.85
C GLN A 197 2.23 -21.20 8.18
N ASP A 198 2.25 -20.37 9.23
CA ASP A 198 2.67 -20.72 10.58
C ASP A 198 1.54 -21.26 11.47
N ARG A 199 0.29 -21.37 10.98
CA ARG A 199 -0.89 -21.78 11.77
C ARG A 199 -0.71 -23.11 12.52
N ASP A 200 0.10 -24.03 12.00
CA ASP A 200 0.43 -25.31 12.64
C ASP A 200 1.14 -25.16 14.00
N ASN A 201 1.69 -23.98 14.31
CA ASN A 201 2.27 -23.70 15.63
C ASN A 201 1.19 -23.32 16.67
N TYR A 202 -0.01 -22.95 16.24
CA TYR A 202 -1.04 -22.29 17.06
C TYR A 202 -2.36 -23.06 17.12
N ILE A 203 -2.77 -23.68 16.02
CA ILE A 203 -4.02 -24.45 15.92
C ILE A 203 -3.78 -25.87 15.36
N THR A 204 -4.66 -26.78 15.76
CA THR A 204 -4.79 -28.13 15.19
C THR A 204 -6.05 -28.17 14.33
N ILE A 205 -5.91 -28.61 13.07
CA ILE A 205 -7.04 -28.86 12.16
C ILE A 205 -7.48 -30.32 12.28
N HIS A 206 -8.77 -30.53 12.53
CA HIS A 206 -9.39 -31.84 12.68
C HIS A 206 -10.03 -32.29 11.37
N TRP A 207 -9.22 -32.80 10.44
CA TRP A 207 -9.64 -33.21 9.09
C TRP A 207 -10.81 -34.21 9.03
N ASN A 208 -10.97 -35.04 10.07
CA ASN A 208 -12.08 -35.98 10.22
C ASN A 208 -13.38 -35.32 10.70
N ASN A 209 -13.32 -34.09 11.20
CA ASN A 209 -14.48 -33.29 11.60
C ASN A 209 -14.91 -32.30 10.50
N ILE A 210 -14.15 -32.19 9.39
CA ILE A 210 -14.47 -31.31 8.25
C ILE A 210 -15.19 -32.12 7.17
N LYS A 211 -16.28 -31.57 6.63
CA LYS A 211 -17.01 -32.13 5.48
C LYS A 211 -16.05 -32.36 4.29
N PRO A 212 -16.06 -33.54 3.61
CA PRO A 212 -15.05 -33.89 2.60
C PRO A 212 -14.84 -32.83 1.51
N GLU A 213 -15.91 -32.21 1.03
CA GLU A 213 -15.93 -31.18 -0.02
C GLU A 213 -15.34 -29.84 0.43
N ALA A 214 -15.36 -29.55 1.73
CA ALA A 214 -14.87 -28.32 2.33
C ALA A 214 -13.44 -28.43 2.89
N ARG A 215 -12.82 -29.63 2.87
CA ARG A 215 -11.41 -29.80 3.28
C ARG A 215 -10.43 -28.89 2.54
N PRO A 216 -10.61 -28.54 1.26
CA PRO A 216 -9.73 -27.56 0.61
C PRO A 216 -9.66 -26.21 1.32
N HIS A 217 -10.71 -25.81 2.04
CA HIS A 217 -10.88 -24.52 2.74
C HIS A 217 -10.07 -24.38 4.05
N PHE A 218 -9.22 -25.37 4.33
CA PHE A 218 -8.33 -25.42 5.48
C PHE A 218 -6.87 -25.66 5.03
N ASN A 219 -6.61 -25.60 3.73
CA ASN A 219 -5.27 -25.63 3.20
C ASN A 219 -4.55 -24.33 3.53
N LYS A 220 -3.27 -24.42 3.85
CA LYS A 220 -2.47 -23.20 4.03
C LYS A 220 -2.27 -22.55 2.67
N TRP A 221 -2.43 -21.24 2.60
CA TRP A 221 -2.29 -20.49 1.35
C TRP A 221 -0.91 -20.68 0.70
N PRO A 222 -0.74 -20.62 -0.63
CA PRO A 222 0.58 -20.85 -1.20
C PRO A 222 1.53 -19.64 -1.00
N VAL A 223 2.80 -19.94 -0.73
CA VAL A 223 3.83 -18.93 -0.42
C VAL A 223 3.98 -17.91 -1.54
N GLY A 224 3.96 -16.62 -1.18
CA GLY A 224 4.20 -15.49 -2.08
C GLY A 224 2.93 -14.79 -2.59
N TYR A 225 1.74 -15.36 -2.37
CA TYR A 225 0.48 -14.74 -2.78
C TYR A 225 0.11 -13.52 -1.92
N GLY A 226 0.37 -13.61 -0.62
CA GLY A 226 0.40 -12.46 0.27
C GLY A 226 1.53 -12.59 1.29
N PHE A 227 1.35 -11.93 2.42
CA PHE A 227 2.33 -11.94 3.50
C PHE A 227 1.67 -12.21 4.84
N ASP A 228 2.47 -12.85 5.68
CA ASP A 228 2.10 -13.17 7.04
C ASP A 228 2.62 -12.04 8.00
N PHE A 229 1.75 -11.23 8.64
CA PHE A 229 2.05 -10.08 9.54
C PHE A 229 1.64 -10.18 11.04
N GLY A 230 2.59 -10.04 11.97
CA GLY A 230 2.33 -9.95 13.42
C GLY A 230 2.49 -11.26 14.20
N THR A 231 1.68 -11.48 15.24
CA THR A 231 1.51 -12.79 15.93
C THR A 231 0.23 -13.49 15.44
N PHE A 232 0.03 -14.77 15.77
CA PHE A 232 -1.23 -15.48 15.46
C PHE A 232 -2.38 -14.95 16.31
N ASP A 233 -3.44 -14.49 15.65
CA ASP A 233 -4.53 -13.75 16.26
C ASP A 233 -5.82 -14.58 16.34
N TYR A 234 -5.97 -15.27 17.46
CA TYR A 234 -7.19 -16.02 17.78
C TYR A 234 -8.47 -15.17 17.88
N GLN A 235 -8.35 -13.83 17.96
CA GLN A 235 -9.47 -12.88 18.01
C GLN A 235 -9.68 -12.14 16.68
N SER A 236 -8.89 -12.41 15.64
CA SER A 236 -9.03 -11.78 14.32
C SER A 236 -10.47 -11.91 13.83
N VAL A 237 -11.03 -10.84 13.28
CA VAL A 237 -12.34 -10.92 12.62
C VAL A 237 -12.29 -11.86 11.39
N MET A 238 -11.09 -12.06 10.82
CA MET A 238 -10.80 -12.99 9.72
C MET A 238 -10.58 -14.44 10.17
N MET A 239 -10.70 -14.76 11.47
CA MET A 239 -10.63 -16.13 11.97
C MET A 239 -11.97 -16.87 11.75
N TYR A 240 -11.90 -18.10 11.23
CA TYR A 240 -13.06 -19.00 11.16
C TYR A 240 -13.58 -19.40 12.54
N GLY A 241 -14.89 -19.59 12.66
CA GLY A 241 -15.47 -20.18 13.86
C GLY A 241 -15.12 -21.67 13.96
N PRO A 242 -14.98 -22.24 15.17
CA PRO A 242 -14.51 -23.62 15.35
C PRO A 242 -15.45 -24.69 14.79
N LEU A 243 -16.69 -24.35 14.39
CA LEU A 243 -17.68 -25.24 13.77
C LEU A 243 -17.91 -24.96 12.27
N VAL A 244 -17.18 -23.99 11.68
CA VAL A 244 -17.30 -23.70 10.25
C VAL A 244 -16.89 -24.94 9.45
N PHE A 245 -17.74 -25.35 8.50
CA PHE A 245 -17.65 -26.57 7.69
C PHE A 245 -17.58 -27.91 8.48
N ALA A 246 -18.06 -27.95 9.72
CA ALA A 246 -18.11 -29.19 10.50
C ALA A 246 -19.05 -30.24 9.88
N GLN A 247 -18.65 -31.51 9.96
CA GLN A 247 -19.53 -32.67 9.87
C GLN A 247 -19.87 -33.15 11.29
N GLY A 248 -21.08 -32.84 11.75
CA GLY A 248 -21.52 -33.07 13.13
C GLY A 248 -21.23 -31.89 14.06
N SER A 249 -21.17 -32.16 15.37
CA SER A 249 -21.01 -31.14 16.43
C SER A 249 -19.58 -30.94 16.92
N GLN A 250 -18.61 -31.67 16.37
CA GLN A 250 -17.20 -31.60 16.78
C GLN A 250 -16.47 -30.47 16.03
N PRO A 251 -15.53 -29.76 16.68
CA PRO A 251 -14.86 -28.63 16.07
C PRO A 251 -13.95 -29.05 14.91
N THR A 252 -13.94 -28.26 13.84
CA THR A 252 -13.01 -28.41 12.70
C THR A 252 -11.60 -27.96 13.06
N MET A 253 -11.44 -27.14 14.10
CA MET A 253 -10.14 -26.72 14.61
C MET A 253 -10.16 -26.32 16.10
N THR A 254 -9.02 -26.47 16.77
CA THR A 254 -8.82 -26.11 18.19
C THR A 254 -7.46 -25.46 18.41
N ARG A 255 -7.34 -24.57 19.41
CA ARG A 255 -6.06 -23.99 19.81
C ARG A 255 -5.16 -25.02 20.47
N LYS A 256 -3.84 -24.87 20.28
CA LYS A 256 -2.83 -25.74 20.94
C LYS A 256 -2.63 -25.44 22.42
N ASP A 257 -3.06 -24.28 22.89
CA ASP A 257 -3.08 -23.90 24.32
C ASP A 257 -4.35 -24.35 25.07
N GLY A 258 -5.26 -25.07 24.39
CA GLY A 258 -6.50 -25.60 24.98
C GLY A 258 -7.62 -24.58 25.18
N GLN A 259 -7.42 -23.30 24.84
CA GLN A 259 -8.45 -22.26 24.93
C GLN A 259 -9.43 -22.35 23.75
N PRO A 260 -10.63 -21.74 23.84
CA PRO A 260 -11.55 -21.63 22.70
C PRO A 260 -11.03 -20.68 21.61
N ILE A 261 -11.43 -20.96 20.37
CA ILE A 261 -11.34 -20.02 19.24
C ILE A 261 -12.62 -19.20 19.27
N ASP A 262 -12.50 -17.89 19.52
CA ASP A 262 -13.62 -16.95 19.64
C ASP A 262 -13.28 -15.67 18.84
N PRO A 263 -13.59 -15.65 17.53
CA PRO A 263 -13.26 -14.53 16.64
C PRO A 263 -14.04 -13.26 17.00
N GLY A 264 -13.37 -12.10 16.96
CA GLY A 264 -13.97 -10.81 17.30
C GLY A 264 -15.13 -10.39 16.39
N LEU A 265 -15.99 -9.50 16.90
CA LEU A 265 -17.08 -8.88 16.13
C LEU A 265 -16.62 -7.71 15.24
N THR A 266 -15.46 -7.14 15.57
CA THR A 266 -14.84 -5.96 14.94
C THR A 266 -13.35 -6.24 14.78
N PRO A 267 -12.59 -5.48 13.96
CA PRO A 267 -11.18 -5.75 13.73
C PRO A 267 -10.41 -5.75 15.05
N SER A 268 -9.56 -6.74 15.24
CA SER A 268 -8.60 -6.78 16.35
C SER A 268 -7.54 -5.67 16.18
N ASN A 269 -6.57 -5.62 17.08
CA ASN A 269 -5.41 -4.76 16.85
C ASN A 269 -4.48 -5.35 15.79
N GLN A 270 -4.38 -6.68 15.66
CA GLN A 270 -3.52 -7.32 14.66
C GLN A 270 -4.10 -7.22 13.25
N ASP A 271 -5.43 -7.32 13.11
CA ASP A 271 -6.16 -7.00 11.88
C ASP A 271 -5.84 -5.56 11.43
N ALA A 272 -5.99 -4.59 12.34
CA ALA A 272 -5.74 -3.18 12.07
C ALA A 272 -4.26 -2.91 11.72
N GLU A 273 -3.30 -3.49 12.45
CA GLU A 273 -1.88 -3.38 12.12
C GLU A 273 -1.54 -4.00 10.77
N THR A 274 -2.17 -5.13 10.41
CA THR A 274 -2.01 -5.73 9.08
C THR A 274 -2.48 -4.75 8.00
N VAL A 275 -3.64 -4.10 8.18
CA VAL A 275 -4.13 -3.04 7.27
C VAL A 275 -3.21 -1.80 7.28
N ILE A 276 -2.69 -1.34 8.42
CA ILE A 276 -1.71 -0.24 8.49
C ILE A 276 -0.43 -0.60 7.72
N SER A 277 0.04 -1.85 7.81
CA SER A 277 1.20 -2.32 7.03
C SER A 277 0.91 -2.37 5.51
N MET A 278 -0.37 -2.49 5.12
CA MET A 278 -0.80 -2.43 3.73
C MET A 278 -1.05 -1.01 3.20
N TYR A 279 -1.49 -0.09 4.07
CA TYR A 279 -2.05 1.21 3.70
C TYR A 279 -1.43 2.36 4.51
N SER A 280 -0.11 2.36 4.71
CA SER A 280 0.60 3.51 5.29
C SER A 280 1.36 4.30 4.24
N ASN A 281 1.41 5.61 4.42
CA ASN A 281 2.33 6.51 3.72
C ASN A 281 3.33 7.21 4.65
N LEU A 282 3.36 6.87 5.94
CA LEU A 282 4.29 7.43 6.93
C LEU A 282 5.04 6.30 7.64
N TYR A 283 6.36 6.43 7.74
CA TYR A 283 7.25 5.43 8.32
C TYR A 283 8.22 6.06 9.32
N ILE A 284 8.51 5.33 10.39
CA ILE A 284 9.47 5.74 11.42
C ILE A 284 10.42 4.60 11.77
N VAL A 285 11.66 4.93 12.15
CA VAL A 285 12.53 4.01 12.89
C VAL A 285 12.45 4.38 14.36
N LYS A 286 11.94 3.47 15.19
CA LYS A 286 11.80 3.65 16.64
C LYS A 286 12.41 2.47 17.38
N ASN A 287 13.28 2.74 18.35
CA ASN A 287 13.98 1.72 19.14
C ASN A 287 14.68 0.63 18.31
N GLY A 288 15.16 0.97 17.11
CA GLY A 288 15.84 0.02 16.20
C GLY A 288 14.91 -0.85 15.35
N SER A 289 13.60 -0.63 15.38
CA SER A 289 12.62 -1.28 14.49
C SER A 289 11.93 -0.25 13.59
N LEU A 290 11.54 -0.67 12.39
CA LEU A 290 10.76 0.14 11.45
C LEU A 290 9.27 -0.05 11.71
N PHE A 291 8.50 1.04 11.69
CA PHE A 291 7.04 1.02 11.83
C PHE A 291 6.38 1.76 10.68
N ALA A 292 5.26 1.22 10.20
CA ALA A 292 4.24 1.97 9.46
C ALA A 292 3.34 2.71 10.46
N VAL A 293 2.92 3.93 10.11
CA VAL A 293 2.13 4.81 10.99
C VAL A 293 0.82 5.21 10.32
N ASN A 294 -0.31 4.94 10.98
CA ASN A 294 -1.59 5.52 10.62
C ASN A 294 -1.56 7.03 10.91
N ILE A 295 -1.71 7.86 9.87
CA ILE A 295 -1.66 9.32 10.02
C ILE A 295 -2.92 9.91 10.70
N LYS A 296 -3.98 9.12 10.89
CA LYS A 296 -5.23 9.57 11.54
C LYS A 296 -5.10 9.64 13.07
N ASP A 297 -4.48 8.63 13.68
CA ASP A 297 -4.39 8.43 15.14
C ASP A 297 -2.97 8.12 15.65
N GLY A 298 -2.00 7.92 14.76
CA GLY A 298 -0.64 7.48 15.07
C GLY A 298 -0.53 6.02 15.53
N GLY A 299 -1.53 5.18 15.27
CA GLY A 299 -1.45 3.73 15.40
C GLY A 299 -0.29 3.19 14.55
N MET A 300 0.40 2.16 15.03
CA MET A 300 1.68 1.72 14.48
C MET A 300 1.72 0.22 14.21
N ALA A 301 2.14 -0.18 13.01
CA ALA A 301 2.40 -1.57 12.65
C ALA A 301 3.91 -1.82 12.55
N ASN A 302 4.43 -2.76 13.35
CA ASN A 302 5.86 -3.10 13.38
C ASN A 302 6.25 -3.90 12.13
N LEU A 303 7.09 -3.32 11.28
CA LEU A 303 7.51 -3.91 10.01
C LEU A 303 8.75 -4.79 10.13
N GLY A 304 9.46 -4.74 11.27
CA GLY A 304 10.65 -5.53 11.56
C GLY A 304 11.76 -4.75 12.26
N GLY A 305 12.64 -5.50 12.96
CA GLY A 305 13.86 -4.98 13.55
C GLY A 305 14.98 -4.75 12.52
N GLY A 306 16.19 -4.49 13.00
CA GLY A 306 17.37 -4.30 12.14
C GLY A 306 17.61 -2.86 11.67
N TRP A 307 16.96 -1.87 12.27
CA TRP A 307 17.11 -0.44 11.92
C TRP A 307 17.90 0.35 12.97
N SER A 308 18.55 -0.32 13.93
CA SER A 308 19.43 0.31 14.92
C SER A 308 20.56 1.10 14.24
N GLY A 309 20.63 2.41 14.51
CA GLY A 309 21.59 3.32 13.89
C GLY A 309 21.12 3.96 12.57
N ALA A 310 19.91 3.65 12.07
CA ALA A 310 19.31 4.38 10.97
C ALA A 310 18.84 5.77 11.43
N GLY A 311 19.73 6.76 11.30
CA GLY A 311 19.49 8.16 11.67
C GLY A 311 19.28 9.05 10.45
N LYS A 312 18.09 9.67 10.34
CA LYS A 312 17.69 10.57 9.24
C LYS A 312 17.76 9.98 7.81
N THR A 313 17.65 8.67 7.62
CA THR A 313 17.93 8.01 6.32
C THR A 313 16.74 7.36 5.60
N LEU A 314 15.48 7.68 5.94
CA LEU A 314 14.32 7.11 5.23
C LEU A 314 14.07 7.83 3.89
N ALA A 315 14.54 7.21 2.81
CA ALA A 315 14.12 7.50 1.44
C ALA A 315 13.20 6.37 0.93
N GLU A 316 12.39 6.64 -0.10
CA GLU A 316 11.37 5.68 -0.54
C GLU A 316 11.10 5.71 -2.04
N ASP A 317 10.86 4.52 -2.61
CA ASP A 317 10.23 4.32 -3.90
C ASP A 317 8.87 3.59 -3.78
N ASP A 318 8.19 3.30 -4.90
CA ASP A 318 6.83 2.73 -4.87
C ASP A 318 6.72 1.31 -4.30
N ARG A 319 7.84 0.70 -3.89
CA ARG A 319 7.95 -0.65 -3.34
C ARG A 319 8.85 -0.73 -2.11
N TYR A 320 9.89 0.09 -2.00
CA TYR A 320 10.93 -0.06 -0.97
C TYR A 320 11.13 1.17 -0.10
N ILE A 321 11.23 0.94 1.21
CA ILE A 321 11.72 1.88 2.21
C ILE A 321 13.21 1.63 2.37
N TRP A 322 14.03 2.65 2.11
CA TRP A 322 15.49 2.60 2.12
C TRP A 322 16.04 3.23 3.40
N GLY A 323 17.23 2.81 3.81
CA GLY A 323 18.01 3.51 4.82
C GLY A 323 19.34 2.84 5.14
N MET A 324 20.18 3.52 5.91
CA MET A 324 21.54 3.06 6.19
C MET A 324 21.67 2.56 7.63
N GLN A 325 22.19 1.34 7.78
CA GLN A 325 22.35 0.64 9.06
C GLN A 325 23.69 -0.11 9.07
N GLY A 326 24.46 0.00 10.15
CA GLY A 326 25.74 -0.70 10.29
C GLY A 326 26.75 -0.41 9.17
N ARG A 327 26.79 0.85 8.68
CA ARG A 327 27.57 1.30 7.51
C ARG A 327 27.21 0.64 6.17
N SER A 328 26.07 -0.03 6.05
CA SER A 328 25.55 -0.57 4.79
C SER A 328 24.26 0.14 4.40
N LEU A 329 23.97 0.22 3.09
CA LEU A 329 22.64 0.58 2.60
C LEU A 329 21.74 -0.66 2.67
N TRP A 330 20.52 -0.47 3.14
CA TRP A 330 19.49 -1.49 3.21
C TRP A 330 18.19 -0.98 2.62
N LYS A 331 17.31 -1.90 2.27
CA LYS A 331 15.91 -1.60 2.03
C LYS A 331 15.02 -2.68 2.61
N THR A 332 13.80 -2.32 2.97
CA THR A 332 12.71 -3.28 3.13
C THR A 332 11.65 -3.03 2.07
N ASN A 333 11.10 -4.11 1.51
CA ASN A 333 9.89 -4.02 0.70
C ASN A 333 8.72 -3.68 1.64
N ARG A 334 8.06 -2.53 1.44
CA ARG A 334 6.99 -2.08 2.35
C ARG A 334 5.80 -3.04 2.40
N PHE A 335 5.53 -3.73 1.28
CA PHE A 335 4.38 -4.60 1.10
C PHE A 335 4.56 -5.98 1.72
N ASN A 336 5.71 -6.62 1.49
CA ASN A 336 5.97 -7.97 1.98
C ASN A 336 7.06 -8.04 3.05
N GLY A 337 7.64 -6.91 3.48
CA GLY A 337 8.65 -6.80 4.53
C GLY A 337 10.05 -7.30 4.22
N ALA A 338 10.30 -7.88 3.05
CA ALA A 338 11.60 -8.46 2.70
C ALA A 338 12.72 -7.44 2.89
N TYR A 339 13.61 -7.72 3.83
CA TYR A 339 14.70 -6.85 4.27
C TYR A 339 16.03 -7.35 3.68
N GLU A 340 16.68 -6.53 2.87
CA GLU A 340 17.95 -6.90 2.23
C GLU A 340 18.96 -5.75 2.23
N LYS A 341 20.24 -6.14 2.35
CA LYS A 341 21.38 -5.25 2.14
C LYS A 341 21.51 -4.98 0.65
N VAL A 342 21.77 -3.73 0.28
CA VAL A 342 21.85 -3.31 -1.12
C VAL A 342 23.24 -2.78 -1.44
N GLY A 343 23.90 -3.45 -2.40
CA GLY A 343 25.27 -3.16 -2.80
C GLY A 343 26.32 -3.49 -1.74
N ASN A 344 27.58 -3.27 -2.12
CA ASN A 344 28.75 -3.50 -1.26
C ASN A 344 29.37 -2.18 -0.72
N GLY A 345 28.67 -1.05 -0.90
CA GLY A 345 29.14 0.26 -0.47
C GLY A 345 29.24 0.41 1.06
N TYR A 346 30.22 1.21 1.50
CA TYR A 346 30.54 1.45 2.91
C TYR A 346 30.18 2.89 3.30
N TRP A 347 29.10 3.03 4.06
CA TRP A 347 28.45 4.29 4.41
C TRP A 347 28.77 4.70 5.85
N GLU A 348 29.95 5.26 6.04
CA GLU A 348 30.38 5.84 7.32
C GLU A 348 29.84 7.26 7.52
N ASN A 349 29.04 7.45 8.56
CA ASN A 349 28.42 8.72 8.99
C ASN A 349 27.77 9.54 7.84
N PRO A 350 26.88 8.92 7.03
CA PRO A 350 26.20 9.62 5.95
C PRO A 350 25.22 10.67 6.51
N VAL A 351 25.19 11.86 5.92
CA VAL A 351 24.16 12.86 6.22
C VAL A 351 22.98 12.62 5.29
N GLY A 352 22.03 11.86 5.82
CA GLY A 352 20.76 11.55 5.20
C GLY A 352 20.82 10.59 4.01
N VAL A 353 19.67 10.02 3.69
CA VAL A 353 19.38 9.41 2.39
C VAL A 353 18.04 9.98 1.95
N THR A 354 17.95 10.45 0.72
CA THR A 354 16.78 11.16 0.21
C THR A 354 16.52 10.85 -1.25
N GLY A 355 15.26 10.98 -1.65
CA GLY A 355 14.87 11.07 -3.04
C GLY A 355 14.37 9.79 -3.69
N LYS A 356 13.79 10.04 -4.86
CA LYS A 356 13.44 9.10 -5.92
C LYS A 356 13.41 9.99 -7.17
N ASP A 357 14.55 10.12 -7.86
CA ASP A 357 14.51 10.74 -9.19
C ASP A 357 13.64 9.87 -10.13
N PRO A 358 13.21 10.36 -11.31
CA PRO A 358 12.35 9.56 -12.20
C PRO A 358 12.98 8.23 -12.66
N GLN A 359 14.28 8.02 -12.43
CA GLN A 359 15.02 6.79 -12.71
C GLN A 359 15.18 5.88 -11.47
N GLY A 360 14.66 6.29 -10.30
CA GLY A 360 14.70 5.54 -9.05
C GLY A 360 16.01 5.65 -8.27
N ASN A 361 16.79 6.71 -8.49
CA ASN A 361 18.03 6.95 -7.75
C ASN A 361 17.79 7.69 -6.43
N LEU A 362 18.61 7.37 -5.44
CA LEU A 362 18.71 8.03 -4.15
C LEU A 362 19.92 8.97 -4.11
N TYR A 363 19.93 9.86 -3.13
CA TYR A 363 21.03 10.78 -2.87
C TYR A 363 21.43 10.76 -1.40
N ALA A 364 22.73 10.86 -1.14
CA ALA A 364 23.29 10.95 0.21
C ALA A 364 24.55 11.84 0.20
N GLN A 365 24.87 12.43 1.34
CA GLN A 365 26.17 13.07 1.55
C GLN A 365 27.03 12.16 2.43
N GLN A 366 28.30 11.94 2.05
CA GLN A 366 29.24 11.17 2.88
C GLN A 366 30.66 11.74 2.74
N GLY A 367 31.35 11.94 3.87
CA GLY A 367 32.70 12.50 3.90
C GLY A 367 32.72 13.91 3.33
N ILE A 368 33.36 14.09 2.18
CA ILE A 368 33.41 15.37 1.45
C ILE A 368 32.54 15.39 0.19
N TYR A 369 31.86 14.28 -0.16
CA TYR A 369 31.17 14.12 -1.43
C TYR A 369 29.65 14.03 -1.28
N LEU A 370 28.97 14.39 -2.37
CA LEU A 370 27.57 14.03 -2.63
C LEU A 370 27.53 12.83 -3.57
N TRP A 371 26.65 11.89 -3.29
CA TRP A 371 26.54 10.62 -4.00
C TRP A 371 25.16 10.49 -4.63
N LYS A 372 25.14 10.05 -5.89
CA LYS A 372 23.97 9.49 -6.56
C LYS A 372 24.05 7.97 -6.47
N ILE A 373 23.01 7.34 -5.94
CA ILE A 373 22.96 5.90 -5.65
C ILE A 373 21.86 5.26 -6.50
N ASP A 374 22.18 4.23 -7.27
CA ASP A 374 21.19 3.49 -8.06
C ASP A 374 20.40 2.46 -7.22
N LYS A 375 19.36 1.88 -7.83
CA LYS A 375 18.53 0.83 -7.22
C LYS A 375 19.26 -0.48 -6.88
N TYR A 376 20.53 -0.62 -7.26
CA TYR A 376 21.40 -1.76 -6.96
C TYR A 376 22.45 -1.41 -5.88
N GLY A 377 22.51 -0.16 -5.41
CA GLY A 377 23.46 0.32 -4.41
C GLY A 377 24.81 0.76 -4.98
N ASN A 378 24.96 0.81 -6.32
CA ASN A 378 26.12 1.42 -6.95
C ASN A 378 26.02 2.93 -6.75
N HIS A 379 27.10 3.57 -6.33
CA HIS A 379 27.13 5.00 -6.05
C HIS A 379 28.21 5.69 -6.89
N SER A 380 27.87 6.85 -7.42
CA SER A 380 28.77 7.71 -8.19
C SER A 380 28.73 9.13 -7.63
N ARG A 381 29.82 9.89 -7.78
CA ARG A 381 29.87 11.27 -7.32
C ARG A 381 28.89 12.12 -8.13
N LEU A 382 28.03 12.86 -7.44
CA LEU A 382 27.20 13.86 -8.08
C LEU A 382 28.11 14.98 -8.64
N GLY A 383 27.99 15.28 -9.94
CA GLY A 383 28.94 16.15 -10.66
C GLY A 383 30.18 15.42 -11.22
N GLY A 384 30.29 14.11 -11.00
CA GLY A 384 31.36 13.28 -11.56
C GLY A 384 32.76 13.55 -10.97
N PRO A 385 33.84 13.19 -11.69
CA PRO A 385 35.22 13.37 -11.21
C PRO A 385 35.66 14.84 -11.06
N GLN A 386 34.94 15.77 -11.71
CA GLN A 386 35.23 17.21 -11.74
C GLN A 386 34.57 17.99 -10.59
N ALA A 387 33.77 17.34 -9.73
CA ALA A 387 33.23 17.99 -8.53
C ALA A 387 34.36 18.32 -7.54
N LEU A 388 34.60 19.61 -7.30
CA LEU A 388 35.69 20.13 -6.46
C LEU A 388 35.20 20.56 -5.06
N GLU A 389 33.90 20.51 -4.81
CA GLU A 389 33.27 20.97 -3.59
C GLU A 389 33.45 19.98 -2.43
N ASN A 390 33.88 20.49 -1.28
CA ASN A 390 34.05 19.71 -0.05
C ASN A 390 32.80 19.83 0.84
N TRP A 391 31.84 18.93 0.68
CA TRP A 391 30.55 18.93 1.40
C TRP A 391 30.61 18.47 2.86
N SER A 392 31.80 18.43 3.48
CA SER A 392 31.93 18.07 4.90
C SER A 392 31.21 19.07 5.82
N GLY A 393 30.56 18.58 6.87
CA GLY A 393 29.72 19.40 7.76
C GLY A 393 28.37 19.81 7.15
N THR A 394 27.86 19.05 6.17
CA THR A 394 26.46 19.18 5.71
C THR A 394 25.51 18.86 6.87
N GLN A 395 24.45 19.66 7.04
CA GLN A 395 23.47 19.52 8.12
C GLN A 395 22.23 18.72 7.68
N ALA A 396 21.82 18.91 6.43
CA ALA A 396 20.67 18.25 5.82
C ALA A 396 20.83 18.16 4.29
N VAL A 397 20.28 17.09 3.72
CA VAL A 397 20.07 16.90 2.29
C VAL A 397 18.60 16.55 2.03
N TYR A 398 18.01 17.08 0.97
CA TYR A 398 16.65 16.73 0.56
C TYR A 398 16.50 16.83 -0.95
N TYR A 399 16.02 15.77 -1.58
CA TYR A 399 15.71 15.75 -3.01
C TYR A 399 14.29 16.27 -3.27
N HIS A 400 14.15 17.21 -4.20
CA HIS A 400 12.86 17.72 -4.65
C HIS A 400 12.95 18.27 -6.09
N LYS A 401 11.99 17.92 -6.94
CA LYS A 401 11.84 18.40 -8.34
C LYS A 401 13.15 18.43 -9.17
N ASN A 402 13.89 17.32 -9.23
CA ASN A 402 15.19 17.18 -9.94
C ASN A 402 16.34 18.04 -9.39
N PHE A 403 16.22 18.55 -8.16
CA PHE A 403 17.28 19.24 -7.44
C PHE A 403 17.52 18.58 -6.08
N LEU A 404 18.79 18.60 -5.64
CA LEU A 404 19.18 18.27 -4.29
C LEU A 404 19.40 19.58 -3.52
N TYR A 405 18.63 19.77 -2.45
CA TYR A 405 18.73 20.89 -1.54
C TYR A 405 19.65 20.50 -0.39
N VAL A 406 20.76 21.24 -0.24
CA VAL A 406 21.84 20.90 0.70
C VAL A 406 22.14 22.10 1.59
N VAL A 407 22.03 21.93 2.91
CA VAL A 407 22.49 22.95 3.87
C VAL A 407 23.92 22.64 4.27
N TRP A 408 24.85 23.48 3.80
CA TRP A 408 26.29 23.33 4.02
C TRP A 408 26.89 24.69 4.39
N LYS A 409 27.74 24.73 5.44
CA LYS A 409 28.33 25.97 5.98
C LYS A 409 27.33 27.12 6.18
N ASN A 410 26.15 26.78 6.72
CA ASN A 410 25.02 27.70 6.98
C ASN A 410 24.43 28.37 5.73
N ILE A 411 24.67 27.83 4.53
CA ILE A 411 24.11 28.29 3.27
C ILE A 411 23.26 27.15 2.68
N LEU A 412 22.11 27.49 2.12
CA LEU A 412 21.27 26.56 1.35
C LEU A 412 21.74 26.58 -0.11
N TYR A 413 22.07 25.39 -0.63
CA TYR A 413 22.42 25.17 -2.02
C TYR A 413 21.31 24.39 -2.71
N GLN A 414 21.03 24.75 -3.96
CA GLN A 414 20.24 23.97 -4.89
C GLN A 414 21.22 23.34 -5.89
N ILE A 415 21.17 22.02 -6.06
CA ILE A 415 22.14 21.29 -6.89
C ILE A 415 21.37 20.50 -7.94
N ASN A 416 21.61 20.78 -9.21
CA ASN A 416 20.94 20.09 -10.31
C ASN A 416 21.36 18.61 -10.33
N THR A 417 20.42 17.67 -10.24
CA THR A 417 20.78 16.25 -10.08
C THR A 417 21.29 15.55 -11.35
N THR A 418 21.23 16.25 -12.50
CA THR A 418 21.76 15.77 -13.79
C THR A 418 23.18 16.26 -14.01
N THR A 419 23.46 17.55 -13.77
CA THR A 419 24.80 18.14 -13.99
C THR A 419 25.69 18.10 -12.75
N GLY A 420 25.11 17.99 -11.56
CA GLY A 420 25.78 18.13 -10.27
C GLY A 420 26.26 19.53 -9.93
N LYS A 421 25.98 20.53 -10.79
CA LYS A 421 26.36 21.93 -10.56
C LYS A 421 25.62 22.50 -9.34
N PRO A 422 26.31 23.01 -8.31
CA PRO A 422 25.68 23.66 -7.17
C PRO A 422 25.46 25.15 -7.40
N GLU A 423 24.31 25.65 -6.96
CA GLU A 423 23.95 27.07 -7.00
C GLU A 423 23.54 27.52 -5.59
N LYS A 424 24.10 28.66 -5.16
CA LYS A 424 23.78 29.26 -3.85
C LYS A 424 22.40 29.88 -3.92
N MET A 425 21.50 29.46 -3.05
CA MET A 425 20.23 30.16 -2.86
C MET A 425 20.50 31.38 -1.97
N TYR A 426 20.74 32.55 -2.58
CA TYR A 426 21.00 33.79 -1.86
C TYR A 426 19.74 34.24 -1.12
N MET A 427 19.76 34.06 0.20
CA MET A 427 18.66 34.37 1.10
C MET A 427 19.19 35.27 2.21
N ASN A 428 18.36 36.24 2.65
CA ASN A 428 18.67 37.12 3.78
C ASN A 428 18.57 36.39 5.14
N GLN A 429 18.93 35.10 5.19
CA GLN A 429 18.79 34.19 6.32
C GLN A 429 19.94 33.17 6.35
N PRO A 430 20.72 33.07 7.44
CA PRO A 430 21.67 31.98 7.63
C PRO A 430 20.95 30.69 8.08
N TRP A 431 21.47 29.54 7.65
CA TRP A 431 20.88 28.20 7.87
C TRP A 431 21.72 27.36 8.84
N TYR A 432 21.76 27.75 10.12
CA TYR A 432 22.41 26.98 11.20
C TYR A 432 21.40 26.13 11.97
N ASP A 433 21.87 25.04 12.60
CA ASP A 433 21.06 24.10 13.39
C ASP A 433 19.83 23.55 12.64
N VAL A 434 20.01 23.16 11.37
CA VAL A 434 18.92 22.61 10.55
C VAL A 434 18.60 21.18 10.98
N LYS A 435 17.38 20.96 11.47
CA LYS A 435 16.89 19.65 11.92
C LYS A 435 16.50 18.75 10.74
N GLY A 436 15.88 19.34 9.72
CA GLY A 436 15.47 18.67 8.48
C GLY A 436 14.89 19.63 7.44
N ILE A 437 14.72 19.10 6.23
CA ILE A 437 14.11 19.78 5.06
C ILE A 437 13.06 18.83 4.49
N ALA A 438 11.88 19.33 4.12
CA ALA A 438 10.82 18.54 3.47
C ALA A 438 9.89 19.42 2.62
N ALA A 439 9.35 18.91 1.52
CA ALA A 439 8.19 19.48 0.84
C ALA A 439 6.91 18.81 1.35
N MET A 440 5.80 19.56 1.45
CA MET A 440 4.49 18.98 1.79
C MET A 440 3.92 18.10 0.66
N GLU A 441 4.30 18.40 -0.60
CA GLU A 441 3.87 17.72 -1.81
C GLU A 441 4.98 17.76 -2.88
N GLY A 442 5.09 16.71 -3.71
CA GLY A 442 6.13 16.61 -4.74
C GLY A 442 5.97 17.59 -5.92
N SER A 443 4.77 18.12 -6.14
CA SER A 443 4.46 19.13 -7.16
C SER A 443 4.88 20.55 -6.75
N SER A 444 4.87 20.83 -5.44
CA SER A 444 5.00 22.19 -4.88
C SER A 444 6.32 22.87 -5.25
N ASP A 445 6.30 24.18 -5.46
CA ASP A 445 7.52 25.00 -5.56
C ASP A 445 8.10 25.36 -4.18
N GLU A 446 7.71 24.65 -3.13
CA GLU A 446 8.04 25.01 -1.75
C GLU A 446 8.65 23.85 -0.97
N ILE A 447 9.80 24.13 -0.36
CA ILE A 447 10.40 23.29 0.67
C ILE A 447 10.29 24.01 2.01
N TYR A 448 10.23 23.23 3.07
CA TYR A 448 10.13 23.68 4.44
C TYR A 448 11.39 23.25 5.18
N VAL A 449 12.03 24.20 5.88
CA VAL A 449 13.30 24.01 6.59
C VAL A 449 13.08 24.26 8.07
N MET A 450 13.32 23.24 8.90
CA MET A 450 13.27 23.38 10.35
C MET A 450 14.65 23.83 10.84
N ARG A 451 14.78 25.09 11.27
CA ARG A 451 16.01 25.74 11.72
C ARG A 451 15.91 26.05 13.21
N GLY A 452 16.67 25.33 14.04
CA GLY A 452 16.45 25.35 15.49
C GLY A 452 15.04 24.86 15.82
N GLU A 453 14.22 25.74 16.38
CA GLU A 453 12.79 25.52 16.65
C GLU A 453 11.85 26.21 15.65
N GLN A 454 12.38 26.88 14.62
CA GLN A 454 11.60 27.68 13.68
C GLN A 454 11.41 26.97 12.34
N LEU A 455 10.16 26.90 11.86
CA LEU A 455 9.82 26.41 10.53
C LEU A 455 9.82 27.57 9.52
N PHE A 456 10.69 27.48 8.52
CA PHE A 456 10.75 28.40 7.39
C PHE A 456 10.21 27.74 6.13
N ARG A 457 9.40 28.48 5.37
CA ARG A 457 8.90 28.13 4.04
C ARG A 457 9.80 28.81 3.01
N VAL A 458 10.30 28.04 2.05
CA VAL A 458 11.26 28.47 1.04
C VAL A 458 10.69 28.15 -0.33
N ASN A 459 10.42 29.18 -1.13
CA ASN A 459 10.02 29.01 -2.52
C ASN A 459 11.27 28.78 -3.39
N VAL A 460 11.36 27.63 -4.05
CA VAL A 460 12.58 27.15 -4.72
C VAL A 460 12.82 27.76 -6.11
N VAL A 461 11.83 28.49 -6.63
CA VAL A 461 11.91 29.18 -7.93
C VAL A 461 12.34 30.64 -7.74
N THR A 462 11.77 31.33 -6.75
CA THR A 462 12.02 32.76 -6.47
C THR A 462 13.11 32.99 -5.43
N GLY A 463 13.47 31.97 -4.64
CA GLY A 463 14.34 32.12 -3.47
C GLY A 463 13.66 32.81 -2.28
N ALA A 464 12.37 33.17 -2.38
CA ALA A 464 11.66 33.86 -1.31
C ALA A 464 11.53 32.97 -0.05
N VAL A 465 11.85 33.54 1.11
CA VAL A 465 11.76 32.88 2.42
C VAL A 465 10.67 33.56 3.25
N THR A 466 9.74 32.77 3.77
CA THR A 466 8.62 33.22 4.62
C THR A 466 8.48 32.30 5.84
N GLY A 467 7.68 32.71 6.83
CA GLY A 467 7.47 31.93 8.05
C GLY A 467 8.42 32.31 9.19
N GLY A 468 8.83 31.32 9.99
CA GLY A 468 9.44 31.49 11.31
C GLY A 468 8.56 31.04 12.48
N ALA A 469 7.46 30.33 12.19
CA ALA A 469 6.56 29.75 13.18
C ALA A 469 7.32 28.77 14.09
N VAL A 470 7.04 28.81 15.40
CA VAL A 470 7.85 28.12 16.42
C VAL A 470 7.23 26.76 16.77
N PHE A 471 8.05 25.71 16.63
CA PHE A 471 7.71 24.32 16.93
C PHE A 471 8.75 23.73 17.91
N PRO A 472 8.63 24.05 19.22
CA PRO A 472 9.65 23.69 20.19
C PRO A 472 9.92 22.20 20.28
N GLY A 473 11.17 21.82 20.51
CA GLY A 473 11.59 20.42 20.66
C GLY A 473 11.41 19.52 19.43
N THR A 474 11.17 20.08 18.23
CA THR A 474 11.11 19.28 16.99
C THR A 474 12.49 18.68 16.67
N THR A 475 12.55 17.35 16.54
CA THR A 475 13.79 16.61 16.24
C THR A 475 13.81 16.05 14.82
N LEU A 476 12.65 15.71 14.26
CA LEU A 476 12.48 15.06 12.97
C LEU A 476 11.28 15.64 12.22
N MET A 477 11.37 15.70 10.89
CA MET A 477 10.34 16.22 10.00
C MET A 477 10.31 15.44 8.69
N THR A 478 9.12 15.20 8.16
CA THR A 478 8.89 14.83 6.75
C THR A 478 7.63 15.53 6.23
N GLY A 479 7.27 15.34 4.96
CA GLY A 479 6.07 15.93 4.37
C GLY A 479 5.36 14.97 3.41
N TYR A 480 4.03 15.01 3.44
CA TYR A 480 3.15 14.18 2.63
C TYR A 480 1.73 14.76 2.58
N SER A 481 1.10 14.71 1.40
CA SER A 481 -0.32 15.06 1.17
C SER A 481 -0.74 16.39 1.83
N GLY A 482 -0.09 17.49 1.42
CA GLY A 482 -0.41 18.85 1.86
C GLY A 482 -0.08 19.15 3.33
N LYS A 483 0.66 18.26 4.01
CA LYS A 483 1.04 18.40 5.42
C LYS A 483 2.51 18.07 5.66
N LEU A 484 3.10 18.72 6.67
CA LEU A 484 4.32 18.24 7.31
C LEU A 484 3.96 17.35 8.50
N TYR A 485 4.79 16.36 8.77
CA TYR A 485 4.70 15.51 9.95
C TYR A 485 5.95 15.73 10.80
N LEU A 486 5.75 16.19 12.04
CA LEU A 486 6.82 16.57 12.97
C LEU A 486 6.83 15.64 14.18
N ILE A 487 8.01 15.17 14.59
CA ILE A 487 8.20 14.54 15.89
C ILE A 487 8.82 15.56 16.83
N SER A 488 8.16 15.80 17.95
CA SER A 488 8.59 16.72 19.00
C SER A 488 8.47 16.01 20.35
N GLY A 489 9.61 15.66 20.95
CA GLY A 489 9.67 14.81 22.14
C GLY A 489 9.11 13.41 21.87
N SER A 490 8.02 13.05 22.56
CA SER A 490 7.35 11.74 22.45
C SER A 490 6.08 11.76 21.60
N LYS A 491 5.80 12.86 20.88
CA LYS A 491 4.55 13.09 20.14
C LYS A 491 4.77 13.31 18.65
N LEU A 492 3.82 12.82 17.84
CA LEU A 492 3.67 13.14 16.43
C LEU A 492 2.65 14.27 16.26
N PHE A 493 2.99 15.23 15.39
CA PHE A 493 2.13 16.34 14.99
C PHE A 493 2.02 16.38 13.47
N SER A 494 0.89 16.91 12.96
CA SER A 494 0.83 17.42 11.59
C SER A 494 0.81 18.94 11.58
N VAL A 495 1.29 19.52 10.49
CA VAL A 495 1.24 20.96 10.20
C VAL A 495 0.74 21.16 8.78
N ASN A 496 -0.31 21.94 8.58
CA ASN A 496 -0.87 22.22 7.24
C ASN A 496 -0.16 23.39 6.55
N VAL A 497 -0.56 23.68 5.31
CA VAL A 497 -0.04 24.79 4.47
C VAL A 497 -0.16 26.19 5.11
N PHE A 498 -1.05 26.37 6.10
CA PHE A 498 -1.23 27.62 6.84
C PHE A 498 -0.34 27.71 8.10
N GLY A 499 0.41 26.64 8.42
CA GLY A 499 1.26 26.55 9.61
C GLY A 499 0.51 26.08 10.87
N GLU A 500 -0.75 25.66 10.76
CA GLU A 500 -1.56 25.23 11.90
C GLU A 500 -1.10 23.85 12.40
N LYS A 501 -0.78 23.76 13.70
CA LYS A 501 -0.24 22.56 14.34
C LYS A 501 -1.37 21.73 14.97
N GLN A 502 -1.50 20.47 14.56
CA GLN A 502 -2.39 19.49 15.17
C GLN A 502 -1.60 18.36 15.82
N SER A 503 -1.90 18.01 17.07
CA SER A 503 -1.38 16.79 17.71
C SER A 503 -2.08 15.57 17.14
N ILE A 504 -1.32 14.57 16.70
CA ILE A 504 -1.86 13.28 16.28
C ILE A 504 -1.92 12.37 17.51
N SER A 505 -0.76 11.96 18.05
CA SER A 505 -0.71 11.15 19.27
C SER A 505 0.67 11.11 19.93
N ALA A 506 0.74 10.48 21.10
CA ALA A 506 1.97 10.16 21.82
C ALA A 506 2.51 8.77 21.43
N GLY A 507 3.65 8.37 22.00
CA GLY A 507 4.26 7.05 21.77
C GLY A 507 5.44 7.05 20.79
N PHE A 508 5.88 8.23 20.33
CA PHE A 508 7.00 8.43 19.39
C PHE A 508 8.36 8.66 20.08
N GLN A 509 8.46 8.37 21.38
CA GLN A 509 9.74 8.39 22.09
C GLN A 509 10.68 7.32 21.52
N GLY A 510 11.96 7.66 21.34
CA GLY A 510 12.96 6.75 20.78
C GLY A 510 12.93 6.64 19.25
N THR A 511 12.18 7.52 18.56
CA THR A 511 12.23 7.62 17.11
C THR A 511 13.51 8.33 16.64
N THR A 512 14.26 7.70 15.73
CA THR A 512 15.54 8.18 15.18
C THR A 512 15.47 8.60 13.71
N SER A 513 14.44 8.16 13.00
CA SER A 513 14.13 8.57 11.62
C SER A 513 12.63 8.66 11.39
N ILE A 514 12.23 9.57 10.49
CA ILE A 514 10.90 9.67 9.91
C ILE A 514 11.06 9.82 8.40
N GLY A 515 10.15 9.24 7.63
CA GLY A 515 10.05 9.37 6.18
C GLY A 515 8.62 9.12 5.75
N ALA A 516 8.23 9.67 4.60
CA ALA A 516 6.90 9.48 4.04
C ALA A 516 6.98 9.23 2.54
N THR A 517 5.97 8.54 2.01
CA THR A 517 5.91 8.21 0.58
C THR A 517 5.71 9.50 -0.20
N THR A 518 6.60 9.82 -1.13
CA THR A 518 6.47 11.06 -1.93
C THR A 518 5.53 10.89 -3.13
N ASN A 519 4.53 10.01 -3.04
CA ASN A 519 3.68 9.63 -4.17
C ASN A 519 2.19 9.96 -3.94
N PRO A 520 1.69 11.09 -4.49
CA PRO A 520 0.27 11.44 -4.59
C PRO A 520 -0.41 10.92 -5.88
N ALA A 521 0.25 10.01 -6.62
CA ALA A 521 0.28 9.96 -8.10
C ALA A 521 1.23 11.02 -8.71
N LEU A 522 2.51 10.64 -8.84
CA LEU A 522 3.45 11.25 -9.78
C LEU A 522 3.62 10.29 -10.97
N LEU A 523 3.06 10.54 -12.16
CA LEU A 523 2.26 11.68 -12.64
C LEU A 523 0.93 11.14 -13.25
N GLN A 524 0.21 11.99 -13.99
CA GLN A 524 -0.99 11.64 -14.78
C GLN A 524 -0.83 10.37 -15.63
#